data_AF-A0A3A8G480-F1
#
_entry.id   AF-A0A3A8G480-F1
#
_cell.length_a   1.000
_cell.length_b   1.000
_cell.length_c   1.000
_cell.angle_alpha   90.00
_cell.angle_beta   90.00
_cell.angle_gamma   90.00
#
_symmetry.space_group_name_H-M   'P 1'
#
loop_
_entity.id
_entity.type
_entity.pdbx_description
1 polymer ?
#
loop_
_entity_poly.entity_id
_entity_poly.type
_entity_poly.pdbx_seq_one_letter_code
_entity_poly.pdbx_strand_id
1 'polypeptide(L)'
;MSASLTEQIRELLIVRGPATPERVAEVIPELASHGGAQRALLLMRLDPTLEKTGSEMWAARGTALTDERRARKAFEKFIEGRQGAPLASAVRAVAGDTGIPEYRAHELLTAQFVVVGPNIFNRRR
;
A
#
# COMPACT_ATOMS: atom_id res chain seq x y z
N MET A 1 -2.81 15.27 27.08
CA MET A 1 -1.40 15.22 26.64
C MET A 1 -1.42 14.99 25.14
N SER A 2 -0.80 15.86 24.35
CA SER A 2 -0.69 15.63 22.90
C SER A 2 0.23 14.43 22.64
N ALA A 3 -0.15 13.58 21.69
CA ALA A 3 0.70 12.47 21.26
C ALA A 3 2.04 13.02 20.72
N SER A 4 3.12 12.28 20.92
CA SER A 4 4.42 12.66 20.39
C SER A 4 4.39 12.72 18.86
N LEU A 5 5.27 13.52 18.23
CA LEU A 5 5.35 13.59 16.77
C LEU A 5 5.55 12.21 16.14
N THR A 6 6.33 11.34 16.78
CA THR A 6 6.55 9.96 16.32
C THR A 6 5.25 9.13 16.33
N GLU A 7 4.45 9.23 17.39
CA GLU A 7 3.15 8.55 17.47
C GLU A 7 2.16 9.09 16.43
N GLN A 8 2.12 10.40 16.22
CA GLN A 8 1.25 11.01 15.19
C GLN A 8 1.64 10.55 13.78
N ILE A 9 2.94 10.49 13.48
CA ILE A 9 3.44 9.97 12.20
C ILE A 9 3.05 8.49 12.03
N ARG A 10 3.22 7.68 13.08
CA ARG A 10 2.89 6.26 13.04
C ARG A 10 1.40 6.04 12.81
N GLU A 11 0.55 6.72 13.57
CA GLU A 11 -0.90 6.63 13.42
C GLU A 11 -1.35 7.09 12.03
N LEU A 12 -0.77 8.18 11.51
CA LEU A 12 -1.03 8.64 10.16
C LEU A 12 -0.72 7.56 9.12
N LEU A 13 0.45 6.93 9.19
CA LEU A 13 0.86 5.90 8.25
C LEU A 13 0.06 4.59 8.39
N ILE A 14 -0.44 4.28 9.58
CA ILE A 14 -1.33 3.14 9.82
C ILE A 14 -2.73 3.41 9.23
N VAL A 15 -3.29 4.59 9.49
CA VAL A 15 -4.69 4.93 9.13
C VAL A 15 -4.81 5.34 7.66
N ARG A 16 -3.89 6.17 7.16
CA ARG A 16 -3.92 6.72 5.80
C ARG A 16 -3.08 5.92 4.81
N GLY A 17 -2.21 5.05 5.30
CA GLY A 17 -1.32 4.23 4.48
C GLY A 17 0.02 4.91 4.16
N PRO A 18 0.78 4.35 3.20
CA PRO A 18 2.13 4.83 2.91
C PRO A 18 2.15 6.29 2.43
N ALA A 19 3.12 7.08 2.89
CA ALA A 19 3.25 8.48 2.52
C ALA A 19 4.73 8.92 2.43
N THR A 20 5.00 10.00 1.70
CA THR A 20 6.33 10.62 1.67
C THR A 20 6.54 11.54 2.88
N PRO A 21 7.80 11.85 3.25
CA PRO A 21 8.08 12.80 4.34
C PRO A 21 7.45 14.18 4.14
N GLU A 22 7.37 14.65 2.90
CA GLU A 22 6.73 15.92 2.53
C GLU A 22 5.25 15.86 2.87
N ARG A 23 4.58 14.77 2.48
CA ARG A 23 3.15 14.61 2.75
C ARG A 23 2.86 14.48 4.24
N VAL A 24 3.73 13.82 4.99
CA VAL A 24 3.62 13.73 6.46
C VAL A 24 3.75 15.12 7.10
N ALA A 25 4.71 15.94 6.64
CA ALA A 25 4.91 17.30 7.14
C ALA A 25 3.77 18.27 6.78
N GLU A 26 3.08 18.05 5.66
CA GLU A 26 1.87 18.81 5.32
C GLU A 26 0.69 18.48 6.24
N VAL A 27 0.56 17.23 6.67
CA VAL A 27 -0.58 16.75 7.47
C VAL A 27 -0.38 17.00 8.97
N ILE A 28 0.87 16.99 9.46
CA ILE A 28 1.22 17.23 10.85
C ILE A 28 1.88 18.63 10.94
N PRO A 29 1.09 19.70 11.16
CA PRO A 29 1.57 21.07 11.12
C PRO A 29 2.65 21.37 12.16
N GLU A 30 2.68 20.63 13.27
CA GLU A 30 3.71 20.73 14.31
C GLU A 30 5.12 20.43 13.79
N LEU A 31 5.25 19.68 12.69
CA LEU A 31 6.55 19.42 12.05
C LEU A 31 7.12 20.70 11.42
N ALA A 32 6.32 21.66 10.99
CA ALA A 32 6.79 22.90 10.37
C ALA A 32 7.75 23.66 11.28
N SER A 33 7.43 23.75 12.57
CA SER A 33 8.27 24.41 13.59
C SER A 33 9.56 23.64 13.93
N HIS A 34 9.73 22.42 13.42
CA HIS A 34 10.83 21.51 13.77
C HIS A 34 11.66 21.06 12.57
N GLY A 35 11.53 21.72 11.41
CA GLY A 35 12.27 21.38 10.18
C GLY A 35 11.45 20.59 9.14
N GLY A 36 10.13 20.53 9.29
CA GLY A 36 9.19 20.03 8.30
C GLY A 36 9.47 18.60 7.84
N ALA A 37 9.57 18.42 6.52
CA ALA A 37 9.80 17.13 5.87
C ALA A 37 11.11 16.45 6.31
N GLN A 38 12.17 17.22 6.56
CA GLN A 38 13.45 16.65 7.01
C GLN A 38 13.33 16.06 8.41
N ARG A 39 12.56 16.72 9.29
CA ARG A 39 12.26 16.19 10.62
C ARG A 39 11.37 14.97 10.57
N ALA A 40 10.35 14.99 9.70
CA ALA A 40 9.51 13.83 9.44
C ALA A 40 10.37 12.63 9.02
N LEU A 41 11.26 12.82 8.03
CA LEU A 41 12.16 11.79 7.53
C LEU A 41 13.07 11.24 8.63
N LEU A 42 13.65 12.10 9.46
CA LEU A 42 14.49 11.68 10.58
C LEU A 42 13.70 10.81 11.56
N LEU A 43 12.52 11.26 11.99
CA LEU A 43 11.68 10.51 12.94
C LEU A 43 11.24 9.17 12.36
N MET A 44 10.91 9.13 11.07
CA MET A 44 10.54 7.89 10.39
C MET A 44 11.71 6.90 10.28
N ARG A 45 12.93 7.39 10.02
CA ARG A 45 14.15 6.56 10.00
C ARG A 45 14.50 5.97 11.36
N LEU A 46 14.20 6.70 12.43
CA LEU A 46 14.50 6.28 13.81
C LEU A 46 13.45 5.35 14.39
N ASP A 47 12.24 5.28 13.80
CA ASP A 47 11.19 4.40 14.28
C ASP A 47 11.35 2.98 13.70
N PRO A 48 11.69 1.96 14.53
CA PRO A 48 11.84 0.59 14.05
C PRO A 48 10.53 -0.02 13.56
N THR A 49 9.38 0.56 13.95
CA THR A 49 8.05 0.12 13.52
C THR A 49 7.65 0.69 12.17
N LEU A 50 8.50 1.47 11.51
CA LEU A 50 8.27 1.96 10.15
C LEU A 50 9.28 1.35 9.18
N GLU A 51 8.92 1.31 7.91
CA GLU A 51 9.77 0.83 6.83
C GLU A 51 9.62 1.71 5.57
N LYS A 52 10.73 1.86 4.86
CA LYS A 52 10.76 2.54 3.56
C LYS A 52 10.30 1.58 2.47
N THR A 53 9.31 1.97 1.69
CA THR A 53 8.85 1.22 0.51
C THR A 53 9.74 1.55 -0.70
N GLY A 54 9.64 0.75 -1.77
CA GLY A 54 10.45 0.91 -2.98
C GLY A 54 10.24 2.24 -3.75
N SER A 55 9.27 3.06 -3.34
CA SER A 55 8.89 4.30 -4.03
C SER A 55 9.14 5.56 -3.20
N GLU A 56 10.19 5.58 -2.36
CA GLU A 56 10.51 6.69 -1.43
C GLU A 56 9.41 7.02 -0.39
N MET A 57 8.39 6.17 -0.27
CA MET A 57 7.34 6.31 0.74
C MET A 57 7.71 5.54 2.00
N TRP A 58 7.10 5.92 3.12
CA TRP A 58 7.21 5.26 4.40
C TRP A 58 5.87 4.65 4.78
N ALA A 59 5.90 3.49 5.39
CA ALA A 59 4.72 2.80 5.92
C ALA A 59 5.03 2.25 7.31
N ALA A 60 4.01 1.95 8.10
CA ALA A 60 4.23 1.11 9.26
C ALA A 60 4.63 -0.31 8.83
N ARG A 61 5.61 -0.87 9.52
CA ARG A 61 6.20 -2.18 9.28
C ARG A 61 5.11 -3.23 9.43
N GLY A 62 4.93 -4.04 8.38
CA GLY A 62 3.82 -5.01 8.32
C GLY A 62 2.45 -4.40 7.96
N THR A 63 2.36 -3.07 7.83
CA THR A 63 1.23 -2.36 7.20
C THR A 63 1.58 -1.75 5.85
N ALA A 64 2.85 -1.81 5.41
CA ALA A 64 3.18 -1.61 4.02
C ALA A 64 2.18 -2.41 3.20
N LEU A 65 1.47 -1.71 2.32
CA LEU A 65 0.58 -2.33 1.36
C LEU A 65 1.49 -3.17 0.47
N THR A 66 1.74 -4.42 0.89
CA THR A 66 2.56 -5.35 0.14
C THR A 66 1.97 -5.43 -1.24
N ASP A 67 2.80 -5.71 -2.24
CA ASP A 67 2.30 -5.88 -3.60
C ASP A 67 1.13 -6.89 -3.62
N GLU A 68 1.12 -7.87 -2.69
CA GLU A 68 0.01 -8.78 -2.46
C GLU A 68 -1.29 -8.06 -2.07
N ARG A 69 -1.26 -7.20 -1.04
CA ARG A 69 -2.45 -6.43 -0.60
C ARG A 69 -2.91 -5.44 -1.65
N ARG A 70 -1.99 -4.81 -2.40
CA ARG A 70 -2.31 -3.92 -3.52
C ARG A 70 -3.00 -4.68 -4.64
N ALA A 71 -2.40 -5.80 -5.06
CA ALA A 71 -2.96 -6.67 -6.09
C ALA A 71 -4.34 -7.21 -5.69
N ARG A 72 -4.50 -7.59 -4.41
CA ARG A 72 -5.77 -8.08 -3.87
C ARG A 72 -6.87 -7.02 -3.95
N LYS A 73 -6.64 -5.82 -3.41
CA LYS A 73 -7.65 -4.74 -3.42
C LYS A 73 -8.00 -4.31 -4.85
N ALA A 74 -7.00 -4.17 -5.71
CA ALA A 74 -7.21 -3.83 -7.11
C ALA A 74 -8.04 -4.91 -7.84
N PHE A 75 -7.77 -6.18 -7.58
CA PHE A 75 -8.54 -7.28 -8.14
C PHE A 75 -9.98 -7.35 -7.61
N GLU A 76 -10.18 -7.19 -6.30
CA GLU A 76 -11.50 -7.18 -5.67
C GLU A 76 -12.37 -6.05 -6.26
N LYS A 77 -11.79 -4.87 -6.48
CA LYS A 77 -12.44 -3.74 -7.19
C LYS A 77 -12.73 -4.08 -8.66
N PHE A 78 -11.78 -4.70 -9.37
CA PHE A 78 -11.95 -5.08 -10.78
C PHE A 78 -13.06 -6.12 -11.00
N ILE A 79 -13.21 -7.06 -10.07
CA ILE A 79 -14.18 -8.15 -10.17
C ILE A 79 -15.50 -7.84 -9.46
N GLU A 80 -15.66 -6.64 -8.89
CA GLU A 80 -16.89 -6.19 -8.28
C GLU A 80 -18.05 -6.29 -9.29
N GLY A 81 -19.16 -6.92 -8.88
CA GLY A 81 -20.29 -7.21 -9.77
C GLY A 81 -20.08 -8.34 -10.78
N ARG A 82 -18.94 -9.05 -10.77
CA ARG A 82 -18.62 -10.17 -11.66
C ARG A 82 -18.35 -11.45 -10.87
N GLN A 83 -18.72 -12.61 -11.41
CA GLN A 83 -18.39 -13.91 -10.80
C GLN A 83 -16.96 -14.37 -11.11
N GLY A 84 -16.46 -14.02 -12.30
CA GLY A 84 -15.15 -14.41 -12.82
C GLY A 84 -14.69 -13.43 -13.90
N ALA A 85 -13.41 -13.50 -14.25
CA ALA A 85 -12.85 -12.75 -15.37
C ALA A 85 -11.68 -13.53 -16.00
N PRO A 86 -11.32 -13.24 -17.27
CA PRO A 86 -10.09 -13.77 -17.84
C PRO A 86 -8.86 -13.32 -17.03
N LEU A 87 -7.96 -14.25 -16.70
CA LEU A 87 -6.76 -13.98 -15.90
C LEU A 87 -5.90 -12.88 -16.55
N ALA A 88 -5.70 -12.94 -17.86
CA ALA A 88 -4.92 -11.94 -18.60
C ALA A 88 -5.52 -10.52 -18.52
N SER A 89 -6.85 -10.41 -18.40
CA SER A 89 -7.52 -9.12 -18.23
C SER A 89 -7.38 -8.61 -16.80
N ALA A 90 -7.49 -9.50 -15.82
CA ALA A 90 -7.27 -9.18 -14.41
C ALA A 90 -5.84 -8.72 -14.13
N VAL A 91 -4.84 -9.40 -14.68
CA VAL A 91 -3.42 -9.03 -14.56
C VAL A 91 -3.17 -7.64 -15.10
N ARG A 92 -3.66 -7.33 -16.31
CA ARG A 92 -3.53 -6.00 -16.92
C ARG A 92 -4.22 -4.92 -16.11
N ALA A 93 -5.43 -5.18 -15.62
CA ALA A 93 -6.16 -4.23 -14.79
C ALA A 93 -5.43 -3.95 -13.46
N VAL A 94 -4.92 -4.99 -12.80
CA VAL A 94 -4.18 -4.85 -11.54
C VAL A 94 -2.84 -4.15 -11.76
N ALA A 95 -2.09 -4.50 -12.79
CA ALA A 95 -0.83 -3.85 -13.14
C ALA A 95 -1.03 -2.35 -13.43
N GLY A 96 -2.09 -2.00 -14.18
CA GLY A 96 -2.43 -0.62 -14.49
C GLY A 96 -2.86 0.20 -13.26
N ASP A 97 -3.65 -0.38 -12.34
CA ASP A 97 -4.15 0.33 -11.15
C ASP A 97 -3.08 0.47 -10.05
N THR A 98 -2.12 -0.45 -9.98
CA THR A 98 -1.16 -0.52 -8.85
C THR A 98 0.28 -0.18 -9.21
N GLY A 99 0.62 -0.15 -10.50
CA GLY A 99 2.00 -0.01 -10.98
C GLY A 99 2.88 -1.25 -10.76
N ILE A 100 2.30 -2.38 -10.31
CA ILE A 100 3.02 -3.66 -10.16
C ILE A 100 3.29 -4.23 -11.56
N PRO A 101 4.51 -4.72 -11.86
CA PRO A 101 4.81 -5.38 -13.13
C PRO A 101 3.86 -6.54 -13.42
N GLU A 102 3.46 -6.74 -14.68
CA GLU A 102 2.46 -7.77 -15.05
C GLU A 102 2.87 -9.18 -14.62
N TYR A 103 4.16 -9.54 -14.73
CA TYR A 103 4.65 -10.85 -14.29
C TYR A 103 4.40 -11.05 -12.78
N ARG A 104 4.62 -10.01 -11.97
CA ARG A 104 4.44 -10.05 -10.53
C ARG A 104 2.96 -10.03 -10.16
N ALA A 105 2.16 -9.21 -10.84
CA ALA A 105 0.71 -9.21 -10.69
C ALA A 105 0.11 -10.60 -11.00
N HIS A 106 0.61 -11.28 -12.03
CA HIS A 106 0.23 -12.65 -12.35
C HIS A 106 0.52 -13.61 -11.19
N GLU A 107 1.77 -13.68 -10.70
CA GLU A 107 2.14 -14.53 -9.56
C GLU A 107 1.21 -14.28 -8.36
N LEU A 108 1.02 -13.01 -8.01
CA LEU A 108 0.22 -12.59 -6.85
C LEU A 108 -1.25 -12.97 -6.98
N LEU A 109 -1.83 -12.85 -8.17
CA LEU A 109 -3.23 -13.21 -8.40
C LEU A 109 -3.42 -14.73 -8.35
N THR A 110 -2.52 -15.50 -8.98
CA THR A 110 -2.59 -16.97 -8.94
C THR A 110 -2.36 -17.56 -7.55
N ALA A 111 -1.59 -16.89 -6.69
CA ALA A 111 -1.36 -17.31 -5.31
C ALA A 111 -2.56 -17.04 -4.39
N GLN A 112 -3.36 -16.00 -4.68
CA GLN A 112 -4.40 -15.49 -3.79
C GLN A 112 -5.82 -15.95 -4.16
N PHE A 113 -6.07 -16.24 -5.43
CA PHE A 113 -7.41 -16.48 -5.97
C PHE A 113 -7.52 -17.82 -6.70
N VAL A 114 -8.76 -18.22 -7.03
CA VAL A 114 -9.01 -19.48 -7.72
C VAL A 114 -8.90 -19.27 -9.23
N VAL A 115 -8.06 -20.06 -9.89
CA VAL A 115 -7.88 -20.04 -11.34
C VAL A 115 -8.38 -21.36 -11.92
N VAL A 116 -9.30 -21.28 -12.89
CA VAL A 116 -9.84 -22.44 -13.62
C VAL A 116 -9.68 -22.16 -15.12
N GLY A 117 -8.78 -22.90 -15.76
CA GLY A 117 -8.42 -22.66 -17.16
C GLY A 117 -7.90 -21.23 -17.36
N PRO A 118 -8.44 -20.47 -18.34
CA PRO A 118 -8.00 -19.09 -18.60
C PRO A 118 -8.63 -18.05 -17.65
N ASN A 119 -9.49 -18.47 -16.71
CA ASN A 119 -10.31 -17.57 -15.90
C ASN A 119 -9.89 -17.58 -14.42
N ILE A 120 -10.02 -16.42 -13.78
CA ILE A 120 -9.79 -16.19 -12.35
C ILE A 120 -11.09 -15.78 -11.67
N PHE A 121 -11.30 -16.29 -10.46
CA PHE A 121 -12.51 -16.13 -9.67
C PHE A 121 -12.14 -15.64 -8.27
N ASN A 122 -13.00 -14.79 -7.70
CA ASN A 122 -12.83 -14.39 -6.31
C ASN A 122 -13.05 -15.62 -5.41
N ARG A 123 -12.14 -15.86 -4.48
CA ARG A 123 -12.26 -16.95 -3.49
C ARG A 123 -13.25 -16.49 -2.41
N ARG A 124 -14.55 -16.44 -2.75
CA ARG A 124 -15.60 -16.27 -1.75
C ARG A 124 -15.56 -17.51 -0.85
N ARG A 125 -15.08 -17.33 0.39
CA ARG A 125 -15.40 -18.25 1.48
C ARG A 125 -16.88 -18.12 1.81
#